data_AF-A0A8J7J0B8-F1
#
_entry.id   AF-A0A8J7J0B8-F1
#
_cell.length_a   1.000
_cell.length_b   1.000
_cell.length_c   1.000
_cell.angle_alpha   90.00
_cell.angle_beta   90.00
_cell.angle_gamma   90.00
#
_symmetry.space_group_name_H-M   'P 1'
#
loop_
_entity.id
_entity.type
_entity.pdbx_description
1 polymer ?
#
loop_
_entity_poly.entity_id
_entity_poly.type
_entity_poly.pdbx_seq_one_letter_code
_entity_poly.pdbx_strand_id
1 'polypeptide(L)' 'TTSNGWDGTFNGKRLSSDDYWFKVILQDGRTFMGHFSLKR' A
#
# COMPACT_ATOMS: atom_id res chain seq x y z
N THR A 1 -9.78 -16.11 -6.69
CA THR A 1 -8.61 -15.21 -6.83
C THR A 1 -8.51 -14.33 -5.60
N THR A 2 -7.98 -14.85 -4.50
CA THR A 2 -7.64 -14.03 -3.32
C THR A 2 -6.29 -13.40 -3.59
N SER A 3 -6.27 -12.19 -4.14
CA SER A 3 -5.03 -11.40 -4.14
C SER A 3 -4.68 -11.12 -2.69
N ASN A 4 -3.53 -11.58 -2.24
CA ASN A 4 -2.98 -11.22 -0.93
C ASN A 4 -2.57 -9.75 -1.02
N GLY A 5 -3.55 -8.86 -0.80
CA GLY A 5 -3.28 -7.44 -0.59
C GLY A 5 -2.40 -7.25 0.64
N TRP A 6 -2.04 -6.00 0.89
CA TRP A 6 -1.28 -5.68 2.10
C TRP A 6 -2.09 -5.99 3.36
N ASP A 7 -1.47 -6.68 4.32
CA ASP A 7 -2.12 -7.17 5.54
C ASP A 7 -2.06 -6.17 6.72
N GLY A 8 -1.59 -4.95 6.46
CA GLY A 8 -1.42 -3.91 7.48
C GLY A 8 -0.10 -4.00 8.24
N THR A 9 0.86 -4.83 7.79
CA THR A 9 2.18 -4.94 8.44
C THR A 9 3.32 -4.34 7.61
N PHE A 10 4.19 -3.57 8.25
CA PHE A 10 5.40 -3.04 7.64
C PHE A 10 6.63 -3.42 8.46
N ASN A 11 7.61 -4.06 7.82
CA ASN A 11 8.81 -4.60 8.47
C ASN A 11 8.49 -5.47 9.71
N GLY A 12 7.48 -6.32 9.60
CA GLY A 12 7.04 -7.22 10.68
C GLY A 12 6.27 -6.53 11.83
N LYS A 13 5.99 -5.23 11.72
CA LYS A 13 5.23 -4.48 12.73
C LYS A 13 3.86 -4.09 12.18
N ARG A 14 2.82 -4.20 13.02
CA ARG A 14 1.48 -3.71 12.69
C ARG A 14 1.47 -2.20 12.64
N LEU A 15 0.91 -1.64 11.58
CA LEU A 15 0.72 -0.21 11.45
C LEU A 15 -0.61 0.25 12.07
N SER A 16 -0.74 1.56 12.30
CA SER A 16 -1.93 2.20 12.85
C SER A 16 -3.07 2.27 11.83
N SER A 17 -4.31 2.45 12.31
CA SER A 17 -5.43 2.76 11.41
C SER A 17 -5.26 4.18 10.89
N ASP A 18 -4.83 4.33 9.64
CA ASP A 18 -4.45 5.60 9.02
C ASP A 18 -4.52 5.51 7.47
N ASP A 19 -4.31 6.63 6.79
CA ASP A 19 -4.21 6.72 5.33
C ASP A 19 -2.78 6.51 4.83
N TYR A 20 -2.59 5.49 3.99
CA TYR A 20 -1.29 5.12 3.45
C TYR A 20 -1.21 5.46 1.96
N TRP A 21 -0.15 6.18 1.59
CA TRP A 21 0.13 6.59 0.22
C TRP A 21 1.18 5.70 -0.43
N PHE A 22 1.03 5.45 -1.72
CA PHE A 22 2.02 4.72 -2.51
C PHE A 22 2.36 5.44 -3.81
N LYS A 23 3.57 5.17 -4.31
CA LYS A 23 4.08 5.63 -5.59
C LYS A 23 4.69 4.44 -6.33
N VAL A 24 4.22 4.19 -7.54
CA VAL A 24 4.78 3.17 -8.44
C VAL A 24 5.46 3.89 -9.60
N ILE A 25 6.71 3.52 -9.86
CA ILE A 25 7.42 3.92 -11.08
C ILE A 25 7.40 2.70 -12.01
N LEU A 26 6.72 2.84 -13.14
CA LEU A 26 6.62 1.80 -14.16
C LEU A 26 7.91 1.76 -14.99
N GLN A 27 8.17 0.61 -15.64
CA GLN A 27 9.37 0.42 -16.46
C GLN A 27 9.45 1.40 -17.65
N ASP A 28 8.31 1.91 -18.11
CA ASP A 28 8.21 2.92 -19.16
C ASP A 28 8.43 4.37 -18.66
N GLY A 29 8.76 4.54 -17.37
CA GLY A 29 9.01 5.83 -16.74
C GLY A 29 7.75 6.54 -16.23
N ARG A 30 6.54 6.00 -16.46
CA ARG A 30 5.32 6.59 -15.91
C ARG A 30 5.28 6.41 -14.40
N THR A 31 4.76 7.43 -13.73
CA THR A 31 4.53 7.41 -12.29
C THR A 31 3.04 7.29 -12.01
N PHE A 32 2.66 6.33 -11.18
CA PHE A 32 1.32 6.24 -10.61
C PHE A 32 1.37 6.48 -9.11
N MET A 33 0.43 7.25 -8.59
CA MET A 33 0.30 7.53 -7.16
C MET A 33 -1.14 7.27 -6.73
N GLY A 34 -1.30 6.81 -5.50
CA GLY A 34 -2.60 6.58 -4.91
C GLY A 34 -2.49 6.44 -3.40
N HIS A 35 -3.63 6.26 -2.75
CA HIS A 35 -3.68 5.98 -1.32
C HIS A 35 -4.77 4.96 -1.00
N PHE A 36 -4.67 4.36 0.17
CA PHE A 36 -5.69 3.51 0.73
C PHE A 36 -5.68 3.66 2.26
N SER A 37 -6.85 3.55 2.89
CA SER A 37 -6.99 3.62 4.34
C SER A 37 -6.87 2.24 4.96
N LEU A 38 -6.09 2.11 6.04
CA LEU A 38 -6.16 0.95 6.91
C LEU A 38 -7.26 1.18 7.94
N LYS A 39 -8.36 0.43 7.83
CA LYS A 39 -9.45 0.41 8.82
C LYS A 39 -9.37 -0.90 9.63
N ARG A 40 -9.71 -0.81 10.92
CA ARG A 40 -9.69 -1.94 11.86
C ARG A 40 -11.08 -2.26 12.38
#